data_AF-A0AAN8ZWE9-F1
#
_entry.id   AF-A0AAN8ZWE9-F1
#
_cell.length_a   1.000
_cell.length_b   1.000
_cell.length_c   1.000
_cell.angle_alpha   90.00
_cell.angle_beta   90.00
_cell.angle_gamma   90.00
#
_symmetry.space_group_name_H-M   'P 1'
#
loop_
_entity.id
_entity.type
_entity.pdbx_description
1 polymer ?
#
loop_
_entity_poly.entity_id
_entity_poly.type
_entity_poly.pdbx_seq_one_letter_code
_entity_poly.pdbx_strand_id
1 'polypeptide(L)' 'VEFFESGDNGCQILDNEEGVLFVRKPDGRATGDAFVLFSSEEDSTKALSKHREIIGSRYIELFRSTTAEVQQ' A
#
# COMPACT_ATOMS: atom_id res chain seq x y z
N VAL A 1 8.14 -3.09 -1.52
CA VAL A 1 7.97 -1.67 -1.13
C VAL A 1 8.41 -0.68 -2.21
N GLU A 2 9.37 -1.07 -3.07
CA GLU A 2 9.91 -0.30 -4.21
C GLU A 2 8.88 0.49 -5.05
N PHE A 3 7.68 -0.06 -5.28
CA PHE A 3 6.61 0.65 -5.99
C PHE A 3 6.32 2.04 -5.42
N PHE A 4 6.29 2.18 -4.09
CA PHE A 4 6.02 3.44 -3.40
C PHE A 4 7.28 4.30 -3.22
N GLU A 5 8.45 3.68 -3.07
CA GLU A 5 9.72 4.37 -2.83
C GLU A 5 10.34 4.96 -4.10
N SER A 6 9.95 4.47 -5.28
CA SER A 6 10.51 4.87 -6.57
C SER A 6 9.94 6.18 -7.14
N GLY A 7 10.79 6.93 -7.84
CA GLY A 7 10.43 8.13 -8.61
C GLY A 7 10.50 9.44 -7.82
N ASP A 8 10.14 10.55 -8.47
CA ASP A 8 10.23 11.91 -7.91
C ASP A 8 9.29 12.13 -6.69
N ASN A 9 8.27 11.27 -6.53
CA ASN A 9 7.33 11.25 -5.40
C ASN A 9 7.51 10.00 -4.53
N GLY A 10 8.75 9.59 -4.28
CA GLY A 10 9.06 8.50 -3.35
C GLY A 10 8.40 8.73 -1.99
N CYS A 11 7.73 7.69 -1.48
CA CYS A 11 7.02 7.68 -0.21
C CYS A 11 7.71 6.73 0.75
N GLN A 12 7.81 7.09 2.03
CA GLN A 12 8.37 6.19 3.04
C GLN A 12 7.28 5.33 3.68
N ILE A 13 7.44 4.02 3.58
CA ILE A 13 6.60 3.04 4.29
C ILE A 13 7.15 2.86 5.70
N LEU A 14 6.26 2.89 6.69
CA LEU A 14 6.60 2.68 8.09
C LEU A 14 7.15 1.25 8.26
N ASP A 15 8.30 1.10 8.89
CA ASP A 15 8.95 -0.21 9.10
C ASP A 15 9.20 -1.02 7.80
N ASN A 16 9.26 -0.34 6.65
CA ASN A 16 9.51 -0.93 5.32
C ASN A 16 8.53 -2.07 4.98
N GLU A 17 9.03 -3.29 4.78
CA GLU A 17 8.20 -4.45 4.41
C GLU A 17 7.19 -4.83 5.51
N GLU A 18 7.51 -4.55 6.78
CA GLU A 18 6.62 -4.85 7.91
C GLU A 18 5.40 -3.92 7.96
N GLY A 19 5.49 -2.74 7.33
CA GLY A 19 4.36 -1.82 7.16
C GLY A 19 3.33 -2.27 6.12
N VAL A 20 3.54 -3.41 5.45
CA VAL A 20 2.63 -3.94 4.43
C VAL A 20 1.88 -5.15 4.95
N LEU A 21 0.57 -5.01 5.12
CA LEU A 21 -0.32 -6.10 5.53
C LEU A 21 -1.10 -6.64 4.33
N PHE A 22 -0.80 -7.87 3.91
CA PHE A 22 -1.57 -8.56 2.87
C PHE A 22 -2.83 -9.20 3.45
N VAL A 23 -3.98 -8.90 2.84
CA VAL A 23 -5.25 -9.48 3.24
C VAL A 23 -5.36 -10.89 2.66
N ARG A 24 -5.69 -11.84 3.54
CA ARG A 24 -5.84 -13.25 3.19
C ARG A 24 -7.20 -13.75 3.65
N LYS A 25 -7.76 -14.66 2.86
CA LYS A 25 -8.94 -15.44 3.26
C LYS A 25 -8.59 -16.36 4.43
N PRO A 26 -9.60 -16.86 5.18
CA PRO A 26 -9.37 -17.84 6.26
C PRO A 26 -8.63 -19.11 5.81
N ASP A 27 -8.69 -19.45 4.52
CA ASP A 27 -7.98 -20.58 3.91
C ASP A 27 -6.54 -20.24 3.45
N GLY A 28 -6.05 -19.03 3.72
CA GLY A 28 -4.70 -18.56 3.40
C GLY A 28 -4.52 -17.99 1.99
N ARG A 29 -5.52 -18.09 1.11
CA ARG A 29 -5.44 -17.52 -0.24
C ARG A 29 -5.45 -15.98 -0.19
N ALA A 30 -4.67 -15.36 -1.09
CA ALA A 30 -4.66 -13.89 -1.23
C ALA A 30 -6.01 -13.38 -1.73
N THR A 31 -6.46 -12.23 -1.21
CA THR A 31 -7.65 -11.55 -1.75
C THR A 31 -7.33 -10.66 -2.95
N GLY A 32 -6.08 -10.18 -3.02
CA GLY A 32 -5.66 -9.13 -3.95
C GLY A 32 -5.53 -7.76 -3.27
N ASP A 33 -5.95 -7.65 -2.01
CA ASP A 33 -5.91 -6.41 -1.24
C ASP A 33 -4.74 -6.42 -0.26
N ALA A 34 -4.24 -5.21 0.04
CA ALA A 34 -3.25 -4.99 1.07
C ALA A 34 -3.46 -3.61 1.70
N PHE A 35 -3.08 -3.48 2.97
CA PHE A 35 -2.93 -2.21 3.65
C PHE A 35 -1.44 -1.84 3.73
N VAL A 36 -1.14 -0.56 3.58
CA VAL A 36 0.23 -0.04 3.67
C VAL A 36 0.24 1.10 4.68
N LEU A 37 1.08 0.98 5.70
CA LEU A 37 1.34 2.02 6.69
C LEU A 37 2.47 2.90 6.19
N PHE A 38 2.21 4.19 6.05
CA PHE A 38 3.23 5.17 5.69
C PHE A 38 3.78 5.86 6.92
N SER A 39 5.04 6.31 6.85
CA SER A 39 5.72 7.01 7.95
C SER A 39 5.06 8.35 8.29
N SER A 40 4.36 8.96 7.35
CA SER A 40 3.65 10.23 7.52
C SER A 40 2.37 10.32 6.68
N GLU A 41 1.49 11.25 7.03
CA GLU A 41 0.31 11.57 6.20
C GLU A 41 0.70 12.20 4.85
N GLU A 42 1.84 12.90 4.80
CA GLU A 42 2.36 13.46 3.55
C GLU A 42 2.75 12.32 2.59
N ASP A 43 3.42 11.28 3.08
CA ASP A 43 3.79 10.09 2.31
C ASP A 43 2.55 9.35 1.80
N SER A 44 1.53 9.15 2.64
CA SER A 44 0.29 8.50 2.20
C SER A 44 -0.44 9.33 1.14
N THR A 45 -0.37 10.67 1.24
CA THR A 45 -0.94 11.57 0.25
C THR A 45 -0.17 11.51 -1.07
N LYS A 46 1.16 11.49 -1.04
CA LYS A 46 2.01 11.32 -2.23
C LYS A 46 1.77 9.98 -2.90
N ALA A 47 1.59 8.91 -2.12
CA ALA A 47 1.37 7.56 -2.63
C ALA A 47 0.12 7.48 -3.52
N LEU A 48 -0.92 8.26 -3.22
CA LEU A 48 -2.14 8.33 -4.05
C LEU A 48 -1.88 8.84 -5.47
N SER A 49 -0.78 9.58 -5.71
CA SER A 49 -0.41 9.99 -7.08
C SER A 49 -0.07 8.81 -7.98
N LYS A 50 0.29 7.66 -7.40
CA LYS A 50 0.58 6.40 -8.11
C LYS A 50 -0.66 5.55 -8.37
N HIS A 51 -1.87 6.07 -8.11
CA HIS A 51 -3.12 5.36 -8.36
C HIS A 51 -3.24 4.98 -9.85
N ARG A 52 -3.50 3.69 -10.12
CA ARG A 52 -3.54 3.04 -11.45
C ARG A 52 -2.21 2.90 -12.17
N GLU A 53 -1.08 3.16 -11.50
CA GLU A 53 0.23 2.71 -11.98
C GLU A 53 0.34 1.17 -11.92
N ILE A 54 1.39 0.64 -12.51
CA ILE A 54 1.55 -0.80 -12.77
C ILE A 54 2.62 -1.38 -11.85
N ILE A 55 2.29 -2.50 -11.19
CA ILE A 55 3.26 -3.42 -10.60
C ILE A 55 3.32 -4.66 -11.48
N GLY A 56 4.47 -4.91 -12.10
CA GLY A 56 4.65 -6.02 -13.05
C GLY A 56 3.71 -5.88 -14.25
N SER A 57 2.64 -6.67 -14.29
CA SER A 57 1.63 -6.66 -15.36
C SER A 57 0.23 -6.26 -14.90
N ARG A 58 0.08 -5.78 -13.66
CA ARG A 58 -1.21 -5.44 -13.04
C ARG A 58 -1.23 -3.98 -12.68
N TYR A 59 -2.28 -3.27 -13.07
CA TYR A 59 -2.56 -1.95 -12.53
C TYR A 59 -2.99 -2.09 -11.07
N ILE A 60 -2.63 -1.13 -10.24
CA ILE A 60 -2.95 -1.12 -8.81
C ILE A 60 -3.88 0.05 -8.51
N GLU A 61 -4.96 -0.21 -7.78
CA GLU A 61 -5.84 0.82 -7.27
C GLU A 61 -5.45 1.16 -5.82
N LEU A 62 -5.32 2.44 -5.54
CA LEU A 62 -4.98 2.98 -4.23
C LEU A 62 -6.13 3.81 -3.68
N PHE A 63 -6.45 3.60 -2.40
CA PHE A 63 -7.49 4.32 -1.67
C PHE A 63 -6.94 4.79 -0.32
N ARG A 64 -7.44 5.92 0.19
CA ARG A 64 -7.16 6.31 1.58
C ARG A 64 -7.84 5.31 2.51
N SER A 65 -7.15 4.98 3.59
CA SER A 65 -7.67 4.09 4.63
C SER A 65 -7.24 4.60 6.00
N THR A 66 -7.90 4.10 7.04
CA THR A 66 -7.53 4.34 8.44
C THR A 66 -7.20 3.03 9.14
N THR A 67 -6.44 3.08 10.23
CA THR A 67 -6.07 1.89 11.01
C THR A 67 -7.29 1.14 11.56
N ALA A 68 -8.44 1.80 11.72
CA ALA A 68 -9.68 1.17 12.14
C ALA A 68 -10.26 0.20 11.09
N GLU A 69 -9.98 0.41 9.81
CA GLU A 69 -10.48 -0.44 8.71
C GLU A 69 -9.67 -1.73 8.55
N VAL A 70 -8.44 -1.76 9.08
CA VAL A 70 -7.54 -2.92 9.01
C VAL A 70 -8.06 -4.11 9.84
N GLN A 71 -8.94 -3.86 10.81
CA GLN A 71 -9.43 -4.86 11.77
C GLN A 71 -10.80 -5.48 11.41
N GLN A 72 -11.37 -5.14 10.25
CA GLN A 72 -12.67 -5.65 9.79
C GLN A 72 -12.53 -6.93 8.95
#